data_AF-A0A6I2XJN1-F1
#
_entry.id   AF-A0A6I2XJN1-F1
#
_cell.length_a   1.000
_cell.length_b   1.000
_cell.length_c   1.000
_cell.angle_alpha   90.00
_cell.angle_beta   90.00
_cell.angle_gamma   90.00
#
_symmetry.space_group_name_H-M   'P 1'
#
loop_
_entity.id
_entity.type
_entity.pdbx_description
1 polymer ?
#
loop_
_entity_poly.entity_id
_entity_poly.type
_entity_poly.pdbx_seq_one_letter_code
_entity_poly.pdbx_strand_id
1 'polypeptide(L)'
;MYIKNALIVLFMIISTTLFGQIKVDDVGDGWKAKVDSALVLIKTYDSVKYELVLKECKTINFWLGDFSSNLPPNTILISVKDLKLGSINNIACVIVHESLHLNIASCSIKMDQRLEEYTCYKYELEFLTRLPNVEPWLKSHT
;
A
#
# COMPACT_ATOMS: atom_id res chain seq x y z
N MET A 1 -38.60 -8.60 32.01
CA MET A 1 -38.49 -8.73 30.54
C MET A 1 -37.45 -7.76 29.95
N TYR A 2 -36.30 -7.56 30.61
CA TYR A 2 -35.31 -6.54 30.22
C TYR A 2 -33.94 -7.11 29.77
N ILE A 3 -33.69 -8.40 30.03
CA ILE A 3 -32.40 -9.04 29.71
C ILE A 3 -32.28 -9.37 28.21
N LYS A 4 -33.41 -9.65 27.53
CA LYS A 4 -33.45 -9.96 26.09
C LYS A 4 -33.06 -8.77 25.20
N ASN A 5 -33.37 -7.54 25.63
CA ASN A 5 -33.08 -6.33 24.85
C ASN A 5 -31.64 -5.83 25.06
N ALA A 6 -31.00 -6.17 26.18
CA ALA A 6 -29.61 -5.80 26.45
C ALA A 6 -28.61 -6.54 25.53
N LEU A 7 -28.89 -7.81 25.20
CA LEU A 7 -28.06 -8.61 24.28
C LEU A 7 -28.09 -8.08 22.83
N ILE A 8 -29.22 -7.49 22.40
CA ILE A 8 -29.37 -6.93 21.05
C ILE A 8 -28.55 -5.64 20.90
N VAL A 9 -28.46 -4.83 21.96
CA VAL A 9 -27.64 -3.61 21.96
C VAL A 9 -26.15 -3.93 21.98
N LEU A 10 -25.74 -4.98 22.69
CA LEU A 10 -24.34 -5.41 22.75
C LEU A 10 -23.81 -5.92 21.39
N PHE A 11 -24.67 -6.51 20.56
CA PHE A 11 -24.29 -7.00 19.23
C PHE A 11 -24.12 -5.88 18.19
N MET A 12 -24.71 -4.70 18.41
CA MET A 12 -24.56 -3.54 17.49
C MET A 12 -23.29 -2.73 17.73
N ILE A 13 -22.60 -2.89 18.87
CA ILE A 13 -21.38 -2.13 19.20
C ILE A 13 -20.11 -2.82 18.65
N ILE A 14 -20.22 -4.09 18.23
CA ILE A 14 -19.07 -4.88 17.73
C ILE A 14 -18.79 -4.61 16.24
N SER A 15 -19.68 -3.95 15.51
CA SER A 15 -19.59 -3.80 14.04
C SER A 15 -18.81 -2.58 13.54
N THR A 16 -18.11 -1.81 14.39
CA THR A 16 -17.42 -0.58 13.93
C THR A 16 -15.89 -0.59 14.04
N THR A 17 -15.23 -1.74 13.92
CA THR A 17 -13.90 -1.72 13.28
C THR A 17 -14.13 -1.66 11.77
N LEU A 18 -14.60 -0.49 11.30
CA LEU A 18 -14.59 -0.15 9.88
C LEU A 18 -13.12 -0.07 9.46
N PHE A 19 -12.53 -1.22 9.10
CA PHE A 19 -11.32 -1.22 8.30
C PHE A 19 -11.72 -0.58 6.96
N GLY A 20 -11.39 0.69 6.80
CA GLY A 20 -11.62 1.40 5.55
C GLY A 20 -10.85 0.70 4.45
N GLN A 21 -11.54 0.29 3.38
CA GLN A 21 -10.87 -0.19 2.19
C GLN A 21 -10.03 0.96 1.61
N ILE A 22 -8.81 0.65 1.14
CA ILE A 22 -7.97 1.62 0.43
C ILE A 22 -8.77 2.15 -0.77
N LYS A 23 -8.94 3.47 -0.82
CA LYS A 23 -9.60 4.14 -1.94
C LYS A 23 -8.59 4.28 -3.08
N VAL A 24 -8.80 3.55 -4.15
CA VAL A 24 -8.04 3.74 -5.40
C VAL A 24 -8.85 4.66 -6.30
N ASP A 25 -8.29 5.80 -6.69
CA ASP A 25 -8.98 6.70 -7.61
C ASP A 25 -9.18 6.04 -8.97
N ASP A 26 -10.31 6.31 -9.61
CA ASP A 26 -10.64 5.78 -10.93
C ASP A 26 -10.63 6.91 -11.95
N VAL A 27 -9.68 6.83 -12.88
CA VAL A 27 -9.45 7.84 -13.93
C VAL A 27 -9.78 7.33 -15.32
N GLY A 28 -10.36 6.13 -15.44
CA GLY A 28 -10.84 5.57 -16.72
C GLY A 28 -9.80 4.81 -17.56
N ASP A 29 -8.51 4.83 -17.19
CA ASP A 29 -7.42 4.17 -17.95
C ASP A 29 -7.18 2.69 -17.56
N GLY A 30 -8.06 2.10 -16.74
CA GLY A 30 -7.89 0.73 -16.22
C GLY A 30 -6.80 0.59 -15.14
N TRP A 31 -6.20 1.68 -14.69
CA TRP A 31 -5.14 1.67 -13.67
C TRP A 31 -5.63 1.20 -12.31
N LYS A 32 -6.88 1.53 -11.97
CA LYS A 32 -7.52 1.02 -10.75
C LYS A 32 -7.46 -0.51 -10.67
N ALA A 33 -7.80 -1.21 -11.75
CA ALA A 33 -7.76 -2.67 -11.79
C ALA A 33 -6.32 -3.24 -11.62
N LYS A 34 -5.32 -2.53 -12.14
CA LYS A 34 -3.90 -2.90 -11.94
C LYS A 34 -3.47 -2.73 -10.48
N VAL A 35 -3.84 -1.62 -9.86
CA VAL A 35 -3.58 -1.38 -8.43
C VAL A 35 -4.31 -2.40 -7.56
N ASP A 36 -5.58 -2.68 -7.85
CA ASP A 36 -6.35 -3.71 -7.14
C ASP A 36 -5.65 -5.08 -7.24
N SER A 37 -5.11 -5.42 -8.41
CA SER A 37 -4.33 -6.66 -8.62
C SER A 37 -3.02 -6.65 -7.82
N ALA A 38 -2.33 -5.51 -7.76
CA ALA A 38 -1.10 -5.36 -6.98
C ALA A 38 -1.37 -5.50 -5.47
N LEU A 39 -2.45 -4.92 -4.96
CA LEU A 39 -2.86 -5.07 -3.56
C LEU A 39 -3.18 -6.54 -3.20
N VAL A 40 -3.86 -7.26 -4.10
CA VAL A 40 -4.08 -8.70 -3.95
C VAL A 40 -2.75 -9.45 -3.90
N LEU A 41 -1.81 -9.12 -4.80
CA LEU A 41 -0.49 -9.73 -4.82
C LEU A 41 0.27 -9.54 -3.49
N ILE A 42 0.31 -8.31 -2.96
CA ILE A 42 0.95 -8.01 -1.67
C ILE A 42 0.29 -8.85 -0.56
N LYS A 43 -1.04 -8.85 -0.50
CA LYS A 43 -1.81 -9.63 0.48
C LYS A 43 -1.49 -11.13 0.43
N THR A 44 -1.34 -11.68 -0.77
CA THR A 44 -1.09 -13.12 -0.97
C THR A 44 0.31 -13.53 -0.53
N TYR A 45 1.34 -12.73 -0.82
CA TYR A 45 2.73 -13.14 -0.63
C TYR A 45 3.42 -12.51 0.60
N ASP A 46 2.90 -11.40 1.13
CA ASP A 46 3.43 -10.77 2.32
C ASP A 46 2.33 -10.05 3.12
N SER A 47 1.57 -10.83 3.89
CA SER A 47 0.49 -10.31 4.73
C SER A 47 0.96 -9.25 5.73
N VAL A 48 2.20 -9.35 6.25
CA VAL A 48 2.74 -8.36 7.19
C VAL A 48 2.89 -7.00 6.53
N LYS A 49 3.44 -6.95 5.31
CA LYS A 49 3.54 -5.71 4.55
C LYS A 49 2.18 -5.20 4.11
N TYR A 50 1.27 -6.09 3.74
CA TYR A 50 -0.10 -5.72 3.43
C TYR A 50 -0.81 -5.03 4.61
N GLU A 51 -0.64 -5.53 5.84
CA GLU A 51 -1.20 -4.88 7.03
C GLU A 51 -0.60 -3.49 7.27
N LEU A 52 0.69 -3.27 6.96
CA LEU A 52 1.27 -1.93 7.01
C LEU A 52 0.63 -1.00 5.97
N VAL A 53 0.45 -1.48 4.73
CA VAL A 53 -0.23 -0.74 3.67
C VAL A 53 -1.65 -0.35 4.13
N LEU A 54 -2.42 -1.28 4.71
CA LEU A 54 -3.76 -0.99 5.25
C LEU A 54 -3.74 0.01 6.41
N LYS A 55 -2.70 -0.02 7.24
CA LYS A 55 -2.56 0.87 8.40
C LYS A 55 -2.26 2.31 7.98
N GLU A 56 -1.39 2.49 7.00
CA GLU A 56 -0.81 3.80 6.67
C GLU A 56 -1.43 4.44 5.42
N CYS A 57 -1.86 3.65 4.44
CA CYS A 57 -2.43 4.15 3.19
C CYS A 57 -3.96 4.12 3.21
N LYS A 58 -4.58 5.28 2.96
CA LYS A 58 -6.04 5.41 2.78
C LYS A 58 -6.42 5.63 1.32
N THR A 59 -5.56 6.30 0.56
CA THR A 59 -5.84 6.67 -0.83
C THR A 59 -4.65 6.35 -1.72
N ILE A 60 -4.91 5.80 -2.91
CA ILE A 60 -3.94 5.68 -4.00
C ILE A 60 -4.43 6.56 -5.15
N ASN A 61 -3.59 7.51 -5.55
CA ASN A 61 -3.83 8.44 -6.66
C ASN A 61 -2.71 8.28 -7.70
N PHE A 62 -2.89 8.90 -8.85
CA PHE A 62 -2.01 8.82 -10.01
C PHE A 62 -1.51 10.19 -10.39
N TRP A 63 -0.24 10.29 -10.77
CA TRP A 63 0.36 11.58 -11.10
C TRP A 63 1.36 11.50 -12.24
N LEU A 64 1.60 12.64 -12.87
CA LEU A 64 2.49 12.79 -14.03
C LEU A 64 3.97 13.02 -13.63
N GLY A 65 4.32 12.78 -12.36
CA GLY A 65 5.70 12.84 -11.89
C GLY A 65 6.59 11.79 -12.54
N ASP A 66 7.90 11.99 -12.44
CA ASP A 66 8.89 11.08 -13.01
C ASP A 66 9.03 9.77 -12.22
N PHE A 67 8.71 9.81 -10.93
CA PHE A 67 8.82 8.70 -9.97
C PHE A 67 7.53 8.59 -9.17
N SER A 68 7.26 7.44 -8.57
CA SER A 68 6.20 7.34 -7.57
C SER A 68 6.62 8.04 -6.27
N SER A 69 5.64 8.42 -5.46
CA SER A 69 5.89 9.15 -4.21
C SER A 69 4.70 8.99 -3.27
N ASN A 70 4.68 9.77 -2.19
CA ASN A 70 3.61 9.82 -1.23
C ASN A 70 3.24 11.28 -0.92
N LEU A 71 1.99 11.46 -0.51
CA LEU A 71 1.48 12.69 0.05
C LEU A 71 0.99 12.37 1.47
N PRO A 72 1.81 12.69 2.50
CA PRO A 72 1.39 12.52 3.89
C PRO A 72 0.08 13.27 4.16
N PRO A 73 -0.80 12.71 5.02
CA PRO A 73 -0.48 11.63 5.95
C PRO A 73 -0.74 10.21 5.43
N ASN A 74 -1.44 9.99 4.30
CA ASN A 74 -1.95 8.65 3.98
C ASN A 74 -2.23 8.39 2.49
N THR A 75 -1.63 9.18 1.59
CA THR A 75 -1.85 9.02 0.15
C THR A 75 -0.58 8.54 -0.54
N ILE A 76 -0.70 7.51 -1.36
CA ILE A 76 0.36 7.07 -2.28
C ILE A 76 0.07 7.65 -3.66
N LEU A 77 1.10 8.19 -4.32
CA LEU A 77 1.04 8.74 -5.67
C LEU A 77 1.83 7.83 -6.61
N ILE A 78 1.14 7.03 -7.41
CA ILE A 78 1.80 6.14 -8.38
C ILE A 78 2.02 6.91 -9.68
N SER A 79 3.26 6.94 -10.17
CA SER A 79 3.58 7.61 -11.42
C SER A 79 2.90 6.91 -12.60
N VAL A 80 2.47 7.71 -13.58
CA VAL A 80 1.95 7.15 -14.84
C VAL A 80 3.02 6.33 -15.57
N LYS A 81 4.31 6.62 -15.35
CA LYS A 81 5.42 5.84 -15.91
C LYS A 81 5.43 4.42 -15.35
N ASP A 82 5.31 4.26 -14.04
CA ASP A 82 5.24 2.94 -13.38
C ASP A 82 4.04 2.12 -13.84
N LEU A 83 2.88 2.77 -14.00
CA LEU A 83 1.65 2.11 -14.50
C LEU A 83 1.78 1.64 -15.95
N LYS A 84 2.53 2.40 -16.76
CA LYS A 84 2.77 2.12 -18.19
C LYS A 84 3.80 1.01 -18.41
N LEU A 85 4.66 0.70 -17.44
CA LEU A 85 5.51 -0.51 -17.51
C LEU A 85 4.67 -1.80 -17.60
N GLY A 86 3.42 -1.77 -17.13
CA GLY A 86 2.49 -2.90 -17.23
C GLY A 86 2.83 -4.08 -16.30
N SER A 87 3.82 -3.92 -15.42
CA SER A 87 4.19 -4.92 -14.43
C SER A 87 3.39 -4.73 -13.12
N ILE A 88 2.61 -5.74 -12.75
CA ILE A 88 1.89 -5.76 -11.46
C ILE A 88 2.88 -5.87 -10.29
N ASN A 89 3.99 -6.58 -10.48
CA ASN A 89 5.05 -6.68 -9.47
C ASN A 89 5.67 -5.31 -9.19
N ASN A 90 5.92 -4.50 -10.23
CA ASN A 90 6.43 -3.13 -10.06
C ASN A 90 5.44 -2.25 -9.28
N ILE A 91 4.16 -2.31 -9.62
CA ILE A 91 3.12 -1.55 -8.90
C ILE A 91 3.05 -1.99 -7.44
N ALA A 92 3.17 -3.30 -7.17
CA ALA A 92 3.20 -3.83 -5.81
C ALA A 92 4.43 -3.35 -5.02
N CYS A 93 5.60 -3.31 -5.65
CA CYS A 93 6.82 -2.73 -5.08
C CYS A 93 6.63 -1.28 -4.67
N VAL A 94 6.14 -0.44 -5.60
CA VAL A 94 5.85 0.97 -5.34
C VAL A 94 4.92 1.13 -4.13
N ILE A 95 3.83 0.36 -4.06
CA ILE A 95 2.89 0.46 -2.95
C ILE A 95 3.55 0.08 -1.62
N VAL A 96 4.35 -0.99 -1.60
CA VAL A 96 5.09 -1.43 -0.41
C VAL A 96 6.11 -0.37 0.02
N HIS A 97 6.87 0.17 -0.94
CA HIS A 97 7.89 1.19 -0.73
C HIS A 97 7.28 2.45 -0.11
N GLU A 98 6.29 3.04 -0.78
CA GLU A 98 5.65 4.28 -0.33
C GLU A 98 4.88 4.11 0.98
N SER A 99 4.38 2.91 1.29
CA SER A 99 3.75 2.64 2.58
C SER A 99 4.72 2.77 3.75
N LEU A 100 6.01 2.48 3.55
CA LEU A 100 7.02 2.64 4.59
C LEU A 100 7.37 4.11 4.81
N HIS A 101 7.48 4.91 3.75
CA HIS A 101 7.58 6.37 3.89
C HIS A 101 6.42 6.94 4.70
N LEU A 102 5.18 6.52 4.40
CA LEU A 102 4.00 6.92 5.17
C LEU A 102 4.11 6.49 6.64
N ASN A 103 4.62 5.29 6.94
CA ASN A 103 4.83 4.82 8.31
C ASN A 103 5.89 5.65 9.07
N ILE A 104 7.01 5.96 8.43
CA ILE A 104 8.09 6.76 9.01
C ILE A 104 7.56 8.15 9.36
N ALA A 105 6.81 8.76 8.43
CA ALA A 105 6.14 10.03 8.64
C ALA A 105 5.10 9.95 9.77
N SER A 106 4.25 8.92 9.81
CA SER A 106 3.19 8.77 10.83
C SER A 106 3.75 8.55 12.23
N CYS A 107 4.91 7.88 12.34
CA CYS A 107 5.63 7.69 13.61
C CYS A 107 6.50 8.90 14.01
N SER A 108 6.52 9.98 13.20
CA SER A 108 7.38 11.15 13.42
C SER A 108 8.87 10.80 13.58
N ILE A 109 9.31 9.75 12.90
CA ILE A 109 10.71 9.31 12.91
C ILE A 109 11.52 10.30 12.08
N LYS A 110 12.58 10.85 12.66
CA LYS A 110 13.51 11.71 11.93
C LYS A 110 14.63 10.86 11.35
N MET A 111 14.70 10.82 10.03
CA MET A 111 15.73 10.12 9.27
C MET A 111 16.29 11.08 8.22
N ASP A 112 17.58 10.95 7.88
CA ASP A 112 18.06 11.63 6.68
C ASP A 112 17.48 10.95 5.44
N GLN A 113 17.24 11.74 4.39
CA GLN A 113 16.57 11.26 3.18
C GLN A 113 17.26 10.04 2.56
N ARG A 114 18.60 9.97 2.57
CA ARG A 114 19.31 8.85 1.95
C ARG A 114 19.11 7.55 2.73
N LEU A 115 19.15 7.63 4.05
CA LEU A 115 18.90 6.47 4.91
C LEU A 115 17.44 6.01 4.84
N GLU A 116 16.50 6.95 4.69
CA GLU A 116 15.07 6.64 4.52
C GLU A 116 14.81 5.88 3.22
N GLU A 117 15.28 6.41 2.09
CA GLU A 117 15.20 5.76 0.78
C GLU A 117 15.85 4.38 0.79
N TYR A 118 17.07 4.27 1.33
CA TYR A 118 17.76 2.98 1.47
C TYR A 118 16.94 1.96 2.29
N THR A 119 16.30 2.43 3.36
CA THR A 119 15.44 1.60 4.20
C THR A 119 14.21 1.13 3.42
N CYS A 120 13.60 2.00 2.62
CA CYS A 120 12.45 1.67 1.79
C CYS A 120 12.80 0.70 0.66
N TYR A 121 13.92 0.88 -0.04
CA TYR A 121 14.42 -0.08 -1.03
C TYR A 121 14.71 -1.46 -0.43
N LYS A 122 15.34 -1.50 0.77
CA LYS A 122 15.57 -2.78 1.45
C LYS A 122 14.24 -3.47 1.79
N TYR A 123 13.26 -2.71 2.29
CA TYR A 123 11.93 -3.23 2.62
C TYR A 123 11.18 -3.77 1.39
N GLU A 124 11.31 -3.07 0.26
CA GLU A 124 10.81 -3.52 -1.05
C GLU A 124 11.51 -4.79 -1.52
N LEU A 125 12.84 -4.88 -1.41
CA LEU A 125 13.59 -6.07 -1.81
C LEU A 125 13.18 -7.30 -0.99
N GLU A 126 12.96 -7.13 0.31
CA GLU A 126 12.43 -8.18 1.19
C GLU A 126 11.04 -8.68 0.74
N PHE A 127 10.22 -7.82 0.13
CA PHE A 127 8.96 -8.26 -0.51
C PHE A 127 9.23 -9.03 -1.81
N LEU A 128 10.05 -8.48 -2.70
CA LEU A 128 10.38 -9.08 -4.00
C LEU A 128 10.94 -10.49 -3.91
N THR A 129 11.72 -10.78 -2.87
CA THR A 129 12.28 -12.12 -2.64
C THR A 129 11.22 -13.19 -2.34
N ARG A 130 9.99 -12.79 -1.96
CA ARG A 130 8.87 -13.70 -1.68
C ARG A 130 7.98 -13.97 -2.90
N LEU A 131 8.08 -13.14 -3.93
CA LEU A 131 7.26 -13.27 -5.13
C LEU A 131 7.83 -14.34 -6.07
N PRO A 132 6.99 -15.21 -6.66
CA PRO A 132 7.40 -16.09 -7.73
C PRO A 132 7.54 -15.32 -9.05
N ASN A 133 8.48 -15.73 -9.90
CA ASN A 133 8.61 -15.25 -11.29
C ASN A 133 8.73 -13.72 -11.45
N VAL A 134 9.39 -13.04 -10.50
CA VAL A 134 9.69 -11.60 -10.60
C VAL A 134 10.56 -11.31 -11.81
N GLU A 135 10.27 -10.21 -12.50
CA GLU A 135 11.05 -9.71 -13.62
C GLU A 135 12.49 -9.40 -13.18
N PRO A 136 13.53 -9.92 -13.87
CA PRO A 136 14.92 -9.73 -13.44
C PRO A 136 15.34 -8.26 -13.30
N TRP A 137 14.81 -7.39 -14.15
CA TRP A 137 15.09 -5.95 -14.11
C TRP A 137 14.53 -5.30 -12.84
N LEU A 138 13.43 -5.81 -12.27
CA LEU A 138 12.85 -5.20 -11.07
C LEU A 138 13.78 -5.40 -9.88
N LYS A 139 14.33 -6.61 -9.72
CA LYS A 139 15.33 -6.91 -8.68
C LYS A 139 16.66 -6.17 -8.82
N SER A 140 17.01 -5.71 -10.03
CA SER A 140 18.27 -4.99 -10.24
C SER A 140 18.16 -3.49 -10.00
N HIS A 141 16.94 -2.95 -9.92
CA HIS A 141 16.66 -1.53 -9.71
C HIS A 141 16.15 -1.22 -8.29
N THR A 142 15.94 -2.25 -7.46
CA THR A 142 15.64 -2.18 -6.03
C THR A 142 16.92 -2.38 -5.21
#